data_AF-A0A2S9FY55-F1
#
_entry.id   AF-A0A2S9FY55-F1
#
_cell.length_a   1.000
_cell.length_b   1.000
_cell.length_c   1.000
_cell.angle_alpha   90.00
_cell.angle_beta   90.00
_cell.angle_gamma   90.00
#
_symmetry.space_group_name_H-M   'P 1'
#
loop_
_entity.id
_entity.type
_entity.pdbx_description
1 polymer ?
#
loop_
_entity_poly.entity_id
_entity_poly.type
_entity_poly.pdbx_seq_one_letter_code
_entity_poly.pdbx_strand_id
1 'polypeptide(L)' 'MTKLSVIYYSATGHGTVMANRVAATAESAGAEVRVRPVAETRDPESFANNPAWTANYEATKHLPAATGDDIVWADAVIF' A
#
# COMPACT_ATOMS: atom_id res chain seq x y z
N MET A 1 -7.97 -19.74 -6.73
CA MET A 1 -7.62 -18.32 -6.91
C MET A 1 -6.37 -18.08 -6.08
N THR A 2 -5.27 -17.65 -6.66
CA THR A 2 -4.05 -17.33 -5.89
C THR A 2 -4.28 -16.03 -5.12
N LYS A 3 -3.95 -16.02 -3.84
CA LYS A 3 -4.05 -14.85 -2.97
C LYS A 3 -2.73 -14.08 -2.95
N LEU A 4 -2.76 -12.83 -3.38
CA LEU A 4 -1.59 -11.95 -3.40
C LEU A 4 -1.77 -10.79 -2.41
N SER A 5 -0.81 -10.61 -1.51
CA SER A 5 -0.72 -9.40 -0.68
C SER A 5 0.33 -8.46 -1.26
N VAL A 6 -0.06 -7.23 -1.54
CA VAL A 6 0.82 -6.13 -1.95
C VAL A 6 0.92 -5.16 -0.78
N ILE A 7 2.01 -5.25 -0.04
CA ILE A 7 2.30 -4.39 1.11
C ILE A 7 3.25 -3.31 0.61
N TYR A 8 2.99 -2.04 0.90
CA TYR A 8 3.84 -0.97 0.38
C TYR A 8 3.95 0.20 1.35
N TYR A 9 5.10 0.89 1.32
CA TYR A 9 5.23 2.22 1.88
C TYR A 9 5.44 3.22 0.74
N SER A 10 4.90 4.43 0.91
CA SER A 10 5.04 5.49 -0.07
C SER A 10 4.96 6.82 0.65
N ALA A 11 6.05 7.57 0.67
CA ALA A 11 6.03 8.94 1.19
C ALA A 11 5.28 9.85 0.21
N THR A 12 5.78 9.96 -1.03
CA THR A 12 5.32 10.96 -2.00
C THR A 12 4.47 10.39 -3.15
N GLY A 13 3.91 9.18 -3.01
CA GLY A 13 2.93 8.62 -3.95
C GLY A 13 3.46 7.69 -5.03
N HIS A 14 4.76 7.66 -5.33
CA HIS A 14 5.30 6.75 -6.36
C HIS A 14 5.06 5.27 -6.03
N GLY A 15 5.30 4.86 -4.78
CA GLY A 15 5.04 3.50 -4.31
C GLY A 15 3.55 3.15 -4.36
N THR A 16 2.67 4.12 -4.04
CA THR A 16 1.21 3.98 -4.14
C THR A 16 0.79 3.65 -5.58
N VAL A 17 1.31 4.38 -6.56
CA VAL A 17 1.03 4.15 -8.00
C VAL A 17 1.54 2.78 -8.43
N MET A 18 2.76 2.40 -8.01
CA MET A 18 3.32 1.08 -8.32
C MET A 18 2.48 -0.05 -7.72
N ALA A 19 2.11 0.05 -6.44
CA ALA A 19 1.30 -0.96 -5.74
C ALA A 19 -0.06 -1.17 -6.44
N ASN A 20 -0.74 -0.08 -6.80
CA ASN A 20 -2.01 -0.15 -7.54
C ASN A 20 -1.83 -0.80 -8.93
N ARG A 21 -0.72 -0.54 -9.61
CA ARG A 21 -0.42 -1.16 -10.91
C ARG A 21 -0.15 -2.66 -10.78
N VAL A 22 0.59 -3.07 -9.76
CA VAL A 22 0.83 -4.49 -9.44
C VAL A 22 -0.50 -5.18 -9.15
N ALA A 23 -1.36 -4.57 -8.33
CA ALA A 23 -2.67 -5.12 -7.99
C ALA A 23 -3.55 -5.32 -9.22
N ALA A 24 -3.72 -4.28 -10.05
CA ALA A 24 -4.52 -4.37 -11.28
C ALA A 24 -3.98 -5.45 -12.24
N THR A 25 -2.65 -5.60 -12.33
CA THR A 25 -2.03 -6.64 -13.17
C THR A 25 -2.31 -8.03 -12.62
N ALA A 26 -2.17 -8.24 -11.31
CA ALA A 26 -2.41 -9.53 -10.68
C ALA A 26 -3.91 -9.92 -10.72
N GLU A 27 -4.81 -8.98 -10.50
CA GLU A 27 -6.26 -9.18 -10.67
C GLU A 27 -6.59 -9.58 -12.11
N SER A 28 -6.00 -8.91 -13.11
CA SER A 28 -6.19 -9.28 -14.52
C SER A 28 -5.67 -10.68 -14.87
N ALA A 29 -4.72 -11.20 -14.10
CA ALA A 29 -4.20 -12.56 -14.20
C ALA A 29 -5.01 -13.58 -13.38
N GLY A 30 -6.09 -13.16 -12.70
CA GLY A 30 -6.96 -14.04 -11.91
C GLY A 30 -6.53 -14.24 -10.47
N ALA A 31 -5.73 -13.34 -9.89
CA ALA A 31 -5.44 -13.35 -8.45
C ALA A 31 -6.52 -12.64 -7.63
N GLU A 32 -6.72 -13.06 -6.38
CA GLU A 32 -7.41 -12.27 -5.35
C GLU A 32 -6.35 -11.40 -4.65
N VAL A 33 -6.51 -10.08 -4.66
CA VAL A 33 -5.46 -9.15 -4.21
C VAL A 33 -5.89 -8.37 -2.98
N ARG A 34 -4.97 -8.24 -2.02
CA ARG A 34 -5.05 -7.25 -0.94
C ARG A 34 -3.94 -6.23 -1.12
N VAL A 35 -4.30 -4.96 -1.19
CA VAL A 35 -3.35 -3.84 -1.20
C VAL A 35 -3.35 -3.19 0.18
N ARG A 36 -2.19 -3.14 0.82
CA ARG A 36 -2.04 -2.67 2.21
C ARG A 36 -0.91 -1.66 2.34
N PRO A 37 -1.20 -0.38 2.61
CA PRO A 37 -0.15 0.56 2.99
C PRO A 37 0.45 0.19 4.36
N VAL A 38 1.75 0.40 4.51
CA VAL A 38 2.41 0.42 5.81
C VAL A 38 2.04 1.72 6.52
N ALA A 39 1.66 1.63 7.80
CA ALA A 39 1.29 2.79 8.59
C ALA A 39 2.46 3.80 8.68
N GLU A 40 2.16 5.08 8.47
CA GLU A 40 3.13 6.15 8.66
C GLU A 40 3.50 6.26 10.14
N THR A 41 4.80 6.40 10.42
CA THR A 41 5.35 6.52 11.77
C THR A 41 5.83 7.93 12.08
N ARG A 42 5.95 8.78 11.06
CA ARG A 42 6.30 10.18 11.23
C ARG A 42 5.09 11.02 11.62
N ASP A 43 5.33 12.00 12.49
CA ASP A 43 4.36 13.05 12.77
C ASP A 43 4.06 13.84 11.47
N PRO A 44 2.78 13.98 11.06
CA PRO A 44 2.39 14.79 9.91
C PRO A 44 2.95 16.22 9.89
N GLU A 45 3.13 16.85 11.06
CA GLU A 45 3.75 18.18 11.12
C GLU A 45 5.19 18.19 10.60
N SER A 46 5.91 17.07 10.75
CA SER A 46 7.31 16.94 10.32
C SER A 46 7.51 16.93 8.80
N PHE A 47 6.46 16.68 8.03
CA PHE A 47 6.48 16.71 6.56
C PHE A 47 5.44 17.65 5.94
N ALA A 48 4.80 18.51 6.73
CA ALA A 48 3.78 19.44 6.26
C ALA A 48 4.28 20.39 5.15
N ASN A 49 5.59 20.68 5.13
CA ASN A 49 6.24 21.48 4.09
C ASN A 49 6.54 20.72 2.79
N ASN A 50 6.23 19.42 2.70
CA ASN A 50 6.36 18.61 1.50
C ASN A 50 4.97 18.32 0.91
N PRO A 51 4.53 19.08 -0.11
CA PRO A 51 3.18 18.95 -0.67
C PRO A 51 2.87 17.54 -1.17
N ALA A 52 3.85 16.85 -1.76
CA ALA A 52 3.66 15.52 -2.32
C ALA A 52 3.49 14.47 -1.22
N TRP A 53 4.22 14.59 -0.11
CA TRP A 53 4.06 13.71 1.04
C TRP A 53 2.72 13.94 1.71
N THR A 54 2.38 15.19 2.02
CA THR A 54 1.08 15.54 2.61
C THR A 54 -0.09 15.04 1.77
N ALA A 55 -0.04 15.25 0.44
CA ALA A 55 -1.11 14.79 -0.45
C ALA A 55 -1.28 13.26 -0.44
N ASN A 56 -0.16 12.51 -0.50
CA ASN A 56 -0.23 11.05 -0.47
C ASN A 56 -0.65 10.51 0.91
N TYR A 57 -0.18 11.11 2.00
CA TYR A 57 -0.61 10.77 3.36
C TYR A 57 -2.12 10.98 3.52
N GLU A 58 -2.65 12.13 3.15
CA GLU A 58 -4.10 12.40 3.21
C GLU A 58 -4.92 11.42 2.35
N ALA A 59 -4.43 11.09 1.16
CA ALA A 59 -5.10 10.16 0.25
C ALA A 59 -5.11 8.71 0.76
N THR A 60 -4.23 8.32 1.68
CA THR A 60 -4.03 6.92 2.07
C THR A 60 -4.21 6.63 3.57
N LYS A 61 -4.16 7.62 4.46
CA LYS A 61 -4.17 7.43 5.92
C LYS A 61 -5.40 6.71 6.50
N HIS A 62 -6.49 6.65 5.75
CA HIS A 62 -7.73 5.97 6.14
C HIS A 62 -7.83 4.53 5.62
N LEU A 63 -6.89 4.11 4.77
CA LEU A 63 -6.83 2.75 4.26
C LEU A 63 -6.39 1.79 5.37
N PRO A 64 -6.87 0.53 5.34
CA PRO A 64 -6.45 -0.49 6.29
C PRO A 64 -4.95 -0.77 6.18
N ALA A 65 -4.23 -0.49 7.27
CA ALA A 65 -2.79 -0.74 7.34
C ALA A 65 -2.47 -2.24 7.26
N ALA A 66 -1.29 -2.56 6.74
CA ALA A 66 -0.79 -3.92 6.69
C ALA A 66 -0.66 -4.53 8.10
N THR A 67 -1.11 -5.76 8.25
CA THR A 67 -0.94 -6.56 9.47
C THR A 67 -0.30 -7.91 9.15
N GLY A 68 0.15 -8.64 10.18
CA GLY A 68 0.65 -10.00 10.01
C GLY A 68 -0.37 -10.95 9.36
N ASP A 69 -1.66 -10.71 9.58
CA ASP A 69 -2.74 -11.52 9.00
C ASP A 69 -2.79 -11.41 7.47
N ASP A 70 -2.33 -10.29 6.89
CA ASP A 70 -2.27 -10.14 5.43
C ASP A 70 -1.14 -10.96 4.80
N ILE A 71 -0.10 -11.30 5.57
CA ILE A 71 0.96 -12.23 5.16
C ILE A 71 0.46 -13.66 5.29
N VAL A 72 -0.14 -14.01 6.43
CA VAL A 72 -0.67 -15.36 6.69
C VAL A 72 -1.78 -15.73 5.70
N TRP A 73 -2.58 -14.75 5.28
CA TRP A 73 -3.68 -14.97 4.33
C TRP A 73 -3.20 -15.27 2.91
N ALA A 74 -2.00 -14.83 2.51
CA ALA A 74 -1.56 -14.83 1.11
C ALA A 74 -0.74 -16.06 0.72
N ASP A 75 -0.87 -16.47 -0.54
CA ASP A 75 0.00 -17.47 -1.17
C ASP A 75 1.32 -16.84 -1.67
N ALA A 76 1.28 -15.53 -1.97
CA ALA A 76 2.43 -14.73 -2.38
C ALA A 76 2.37 -13.32 -1.77
N VAL A 77 3.53 -12.74 -1.50
CA VAL A 77 3.66 -11.39 -0.92
C VAL A 77 4.67 -10.56 -1.71
N ILE A 78 4.31 -9.33 -2.03
CA ILE A 78 5.18 -8.30 -2.61
C ILE A 78 5.29 -7.14 -1.62
N PHE A 79 6.52 -6.67 -1.40
CA PHE A 79 6.85 -5.50 -0.58
C PHE A 79 7.40 -4.35 -1.45
#